data_AF-A0A3B8QTC7-F1
#
_entry.id   AF-A0A3B8QTC7-F1
#
_cell.length_a   1.000
_cell.length_b   1.000
_cell.length_c   1.000
_cell.angle_alpha   90.00
_cell.angle_beta   90.00
_cell.angle_gamma   90.00
#
_symmetry.space_group_name_H-M   'P 1'
#
loop_
_entity.id
_entity.type
_entity.pdbx_description
1 polymer ?
#
loop_
_entity_poly.entity_id
_entity_poly.type
_entity_poly.pdbx_seq_one_letter_code
_entity_poly.pdbx_strand_id
1 'polypeptide(L)'
;MSKRQRQIEPPNEHDINLPLLRTDPLKGGEGGVSKVTNLEFIDAVFPRLPKQAYAAVSTKDGDPTKGGYTARRADLATTNLAPTANNYVNCSSFYHGENGSLRALKGQFAACHFLMLDDLGTKIDLDRFKDFDLSWLIETSPSNYQAGIILSEPITDGPVAERLLNGLIDAKLCDAGANQPLTRWARLPVAINGKPAHQTENGAPFQCRLI
;
A
#
# COMPACT_ATOMS: atom_id res chain seq x y z
N MET A 1 -46.92 17.43 -50.22
CA MET A 1 -46.16 16.23 -49.79
C MET A 1 -44.74 16.32 -50.32
N SER A 2 -43.73 16.41 -49.45
CA SER A 2 -42.43 15.74 -49.59
C SER A 2 -41.49 16.28 -48.50
N LYS A 3 -41.31 15.47 -47.45
CA LYS A 3 -40.30 15.69 -46.41
C LYS A 3 -38.95 15.24 -47.00
N ARG A 4 -37.99 16.15 -47.13
CA ARG A 4 -36.59 15.76 -47.38
C ARG A 4 -36.01 15.20 -46.08
N GLN A 5 -35.89 13.88 -45.99
CA GLN A 5 -35.09 13.19 -44.99
C GLN A 5 -33.62 13.57 -45.20
N ARG A 6 -32.99 14.16 -44.17
CA ARG A 6 -31.54 14.23 -44.07
C ARG A 6 -31.07 12.86 -43.55
N GLN A 7 -30.39 12.10 -44.38
CA GLN A 7 -29.58 10.96 -43.95
C GLN A 7 -28.40 11.52 -43.15
N ILE A 8 -28.21 10.99 -41.94
CA ILE A 8 -27.04 11.24 -41.10
C ILE A 8 -26.11 10.06 -41.39
N GLU A 9 -24.98 10.33 -42.05
CA GLU A 9 -23.90 9.35 -42.22
C GLU A 9 -23.19 9.13 -40.86
N PRO A 10 -22.83 7.90 -40.49
CA PRO A 10 -22.06 7.64 -39.28
C PRO A 10 -20.61 8.12 -39.48
N PRO A 11 -19.93 8.57 -38.40
CA PRO A 11 -18.55 9.03 -38.52
C PRO A 11 -17.59 7.85 -38.75
N ASN A 12 -16.60 8.16 -39.59
CA ASN A 12 -15.52 7.34 -40.08
C ASN A 12 -14.65 6.75 -38.95
N GLU A 13 -14.57 5.43 -38.83
CA GLU A 13 -13.59 4.74 -37.97
C GLU A 13 -12.21 4.77 -38.65
N HIS A 14 -11.37 5.73 -38.27
CA HIS A 14 -9.94 5.67 -38.52
C HIS A 14 -9.14 6.06 -37.27
N ASP A 15 -8.37 5.07 -36.83
CA ASP A 15 -7.09 5.16 -36.10
C ASP A 15 -7.05 5.85 -34.75
N ILE A 16 -7.36 5.07 -33.71
CA ILE A 16 -6.63 5.14 -32.43
C ILE A 16 -5.92 3.81 -32.18
N ASN A 17 -4.72 3.70 -32.73
CA ASN A 17 -3.79 2.61 -32.45
C ASN A 17 -3.21 2.80 -31.05
N LEU A 18 -3.91 2.32 -30.03
CA LEU A 18 -3.38 2.16 -28.67
C LEU A 18 -2.64 0.81 -28.66
N PRO A 19 -1.35 0.74 -28.31
CA PRO A 19 -0.65 -0.53 -28.28
C PRO A 19 -1.22 -1.40 -27.14
N LEU A 20 -2.11 -2.32 -27.52
CA LEU A 20 -2.44 -3.49 -26.72
C LEU A 20 -1.17 -4.32 -26.58
N LEU A 21 -0.53 -4.28 -25.40
CA LEU A 21 0.47 -5.27 -25.02
C LEU A 21 -0.23 -6.64 -24.93
N ARG A 22 -0.29 -7.33 -26.08
CA ARG A 22 -0.46 -8.79 -26.13
C ARG A 22 0.93 -9.38 -25.96
N THR A 23 1.20 -9.94 -24.80
CA THR A 23 2.35 -10.82 -24.61
C THR A 23 1.96 -12.21 -25.12
N ASP A 24 2.47 -12.57 -26.28
CA ASP A 24 2.45 -13.96 -26.73
C ASP A 24 3.29 -14.82 -25.76
N PRO A 25 2.82 -16.01 -25.37
CA PRO A 25 3.57 -16.91 -24.53
C PRO A 25 4.63 -17.63 -25.37
N LEU A 26 5.79 -17.85 -24.72
CA LEU A 26 6.96 -18.64 -25.16
C LEU A 26 8.09 -17.84 -25.83
N LYS A 27 9.00 -17.36 -24.99
CA LYS A 27 10.42 -17.76 -25.03
C LYS A 27 11.08 -17.44 -23.70
N GLY A 28 11.65 -18.48 -23.08
CA GLY A 28 12.42 -18.38 -21.86
C GLY A 28 13.60 -17.44 -22.04
N GLY A 29 13.61 -16.40 -21.23
CA GLY A 29 14.75 -15.56 -20.91
C GLY A 29 14.62 -15.22 -19.43
N GLU A 30 15.73 -15.23 -18.70
CA GLU A 30 15.82 -14.90 -17.28
C GLU A 30 15.28 -13.48 -17.03
N GLY A 31 13.96 -13.39 -16.86
CA GLY A 31 13.26 -12.16 -16.54
C GLY A 31 13.43 -11.88 -15.07
N GLY A 32 14.52 -11.20 -14.71
CA GLY A 32 14.57 -10.50 -13.44
C GLY A 32 13.41 -9.53 -13.41
N VAL A 33 12.32 -9.89 -12.72
CA VAL A 33 11.25 -8.94 -12.37
C VAL A 33 11.95 -7.79 -11.68
N SER A 34 11.93 -6.59 -12.28
CA SER A 34 12.49 -5.40 -11.64
C SER A 34 11.78 -5.25 -10.30
N LYS A 35 12.49 -5.54 -9.20
CA LYS A 35 11.90 -5.47 -7.86
C LYS A 35 11.64 -4.01 -7.54
N VAL A 36 10.37 -3.67 -7.33
CA VAL A 36 9.95 -2.36 -6.82
C VAL A 36 10.69 -2.10 -5.50
N THR A 37 11.44 -0.99 -5.46
CA THR A 37 12.14 -0.54 -4.26
C THR A 37 11.16 0.05 -3.25
N ASN A 38 11.57 0.15 -1.98
CA ASN A 38 10.74 0.82 -0.98
C ASN A 38 10.44 2.28 -1.34
N LEU A 39 11.37 2.97 -2.02
CA LEU A 39 11.17 4.35 -2.44
C LEU A 39 10.09 4.43 -3.52
N GLU A 40 10.20 3.63 -4.59
CA GLU A 40 9.19 3.58 -5.64
C GLU A 40 7.81 3.21 -5.08
N PHE A 41 7.75 2.29 -4.12
CA PHE A 41 6.50 1.94 -3.45
C PHE A 41 5.93 3.10 -2.64
N ILE A 42 6.75 3.80 -1.84
CA ILE A 42 6.31 4.96 -1.05
C ILE A 42 5.79 6.07 -1.97
N ASP A 43 6.52 6.39 -3.04
CA ASP A 43 6.11 7.42 -3.99
C ASP A 43 4.78 7.05 -4.67
N ALA A 44 4.58 5.77 -4.98
CA ALA A 44 3.34 5.27 -5.58
C ALA A 44 2.13 5.35 -4.64
N VAL A 45 2.31 5.07 -3.34
CA VAL A 45 1.19 5.10 -2.35
C VAL A 45 0.94 6.48 -1.74
N PHE A 46 1.81 7.46 -2.02
CA PHE A 46 1.65 8.88 -1.65
C PHE A 46 1.72 9.81 -2.87
N PRO A 47 0.81 9.68 -3.86
CA PRO A 47 0.88 10.47 -5.08
C PRO A 47 0.70 11.97 -4.84
N ARG A 48 0.06 12.35 -3.72
CA ARG A 48 -0.14 13.73 -3.28
C ARG A 48 -0.04 13.81 -1.77
N LEU A 49 0.54 14.88 -1.26
CA LEU A 49 0.60 15.18 0.17
C LEU A 49 -0.07 16.54 0.45
N PRO A 50 -0.83 16.69 1.56
CA PRO A 50 -1.21 18.00 2.04
C PRO A 50 0.02 18.90 2.21
N LYS A 51 -0.15 20.21 1.98
CA LYS A 51 0.95 21.17 2.13
C LYS A 51 1.55 21.09 3.55
N GLN A 52 2.88 20.96 3.64
CA GLN A 52 3.63 20.81 4.90
C GLN A 52 3.35 19.52 5.70
N ALA A 53 2.66 18.54 5.10
CA ALA A 53 2.55 17.20 5.66
C ALA A 53 3.62 16.28 5.04
N TYR A 54 3.97 15.23 5.77
CA TYR A 54 4.99 14.27 5.35
C TYR A 54 4.50 12.84 5.56
N ALA A 55 4.82 11.97 4.60
CA ALA A 55 4.73 10.53 4.80
C ALA A 55 5.73 10.09 5.88
N ALA A 56 5.34 9.11 6.68
CA ALA A 56 6.17 8.59 7.77
C ALA A 56 6.60 7.16 7.50
N VAL A 57 7.87 6.86 7.80
CA VAL A 57 8.43 5.51 7.83
C VAL A 57 8.94 5.17 9.22
N SER A 58 9.07 3.89 9.52
CA SER A 58 9.68 3.36 10.74
C SER A 58 10.50 2.13 10.41
N THR A 59 11.71 2.03 10.98
CA THR A 59 12.61 0.88 10.80
C THR A 59 12.94 0.28 12.16
N LYS A 60 12.95 -1.05 12.24
CA LYS A 60 13.30 -1.80 13.45
C LYS A 60 14.22 -2.98 13.14
N ASP A 61 15.24 -3.18 13.94
CA ASP A 61 16.10 -4.36 13.88
C ASP A 61 15.54 -5.51 14.73
N GLY A 62 15.86 -6.75 14.37
CA GLY A 62 15.47 -7.94 15.14
C GLY A 62 13.96 -8.15 15.26
N ASP A 63 13.48 -8.42 16.47
CA ASP A 63 12.06 -8.69 16.76
C ASP A 63 11.23 -7.39 16.79
N PRO A 64 10.33 -7.18 15.80
CA PRO A 64 9.54 -5.96 15.70
C PRO A 64 8.48 -5.81 16.80
N THR A 65 8.24 -6.82 17.64
CA THR A 65 7.32 -6.71 18.79
C THR A 65 7.95 -5.96 19.97
N LYS A 66 9.27 -5.74 19.97
CA LYS A 66 9.98 -5.03 21.03
C LYS A 66 10.04 -3.53 20.74
N GLY A 67 9.78 -2.69 21.75
CA GLY A 67 9.82 -1.23 21.63
C GLY A 67 8.73 -0.62 20.75
N GLY A 68 8.74 0.71 20.61
CA GLY A 68 7.77 1.47 19.82
C GLY A 68 8.11 1.56 18.33
N TYR A 69 7.32 2.37 17.62
CA TYR A 69 7.57 2.77 16.24
C TYR A 69 8.05 4.22 16.22
N THR A 70 9.29 4.44 15.77
CA THR A 70 9.86 5.79 15.66
C THR A 70 9.60 6.30 14.26
N ALA A 71 8.68 7.26 14.14
CA ALA A 71 8.39 7.91 12.87
C ALA A 71 9.57 8.78 12.42
N ARG A 72 9.92 8.65 11.13
CA ARG A 72 10.84 9.53 10.42
C ARG A 72 10.18 9.94 9.11
N ARG A 73 10.54 11.11 8.58
CA ARG A 73 10.03 11.54 7.28
C ARG A 73 10.54 10.60 6.18
N ALA A 74 9.63 10.11 5.34
CA ALA A 74 9.98 9.18 4.29
C ALA A 74 11.02 9.78 3.32
N ASP A 75 10.85 11.04 2.93
CA ASP A 75 11.71 11.77 1.99
C ASP A 75 13.14 12.02 2.49
N LEU A 76 13.38 11.90 3.80
CA LEU A 76 14.72 12.03 4.41
C LEU A 76 15.29 10.70 4.90
N ALA A 77 14.48 9.63 4.92
CA ALA A 77 14.83 8.37 5.56
C ALA A 77 15.09 7.23 4.56
N THR A 78 15.05 7.48 3.25
CA THR A 78 15.27 6.47 2.20
C THR A 78 16.62 5.76 2.30
N THR A 79 17.66 6.45 2.78
CA THR A 79 18.98 5.83 3.05
C THR A 79 18.99 4.86 4.23
N ASN A 80 17.93 4.82 5.04
CA ASN A 80 17.82 4.01 6.26
C ASN A 80 16.86 2.82 6.14
N LEU A 81 16.26 2.58 4.97
CA LEU A 81 15.34 1.45 4.74
C LEU A 81 16.11 0.20 4.26
N ALA A 82 17.06 -0.28 5.09
CA ALA A 82 17.86 -1.44 4.76
C ALA A 82 16.99 -2.69 4.53
N PRO A 83 17.25 -3.51 3.49
CA PRO A 83 16.43 -4.69 3.16
C PRO A 83 16.41 -5.73 4.28
N THR A 84 17.41 -5.72 5.16
CA THR A 84 17.57 -6.63 6.30
C THR A 84 16.85 -6.15 7.56
N ALA A 85 16.13 -5.03 7.51
CA ALA A 85 15.41 -4.48 8.65
C ALA A 85 13.89 -4.63 8.50
N ASN A 86 13.16 -4.54 9.61
CA ASN A 86 11.71 -4.43 9.59
C ASN A 86 11.35 -3.00 9.18
N ASN A 87 11.05 -2.80 7.91
CA ASN A 87 10.66 -1.49 7.37
C ASN A 87 9.14 -1.38 7.26
N TYR A 88 8.64 -0.20 7.64
CA TYR A 88 7.23 0.12 7.62
C TYR A 88 7.01 1.51 7.06
N VAL A 89 5.86 1.70 6.42
CA VAL A 89 5.31 3.00 6.03
C VAL A 89 3.97 3.19 6.71
N ASN A 90 3.64 4.40 7.12
CA ASN A 90 2.33 4.68 7.71
C ASN A 90 1.26 4.79 6.60
N CYS A 91 0.01 4.47 6.91
CA CYS A 91 -1.13 4.68 5.99
C CYS A 91 -1.46 6.18 5.79
N SER A 92 -0.95 7.01 6.70
CA SER A 92 -1.27 8.44 6.77
C SER A 92 -0.01 9.31 6.66
N SER A 93 -0.22 10.57 6.28
CA SER A 93 0.78 11.64 6.40
C SER A 93 0.51 12.49 7.64
N PHE A 94 1.55 13.15 8.14
CA PHE A 94 1.49 13.91 9.39
C PHE A 94 2.11 15.30 9.25
N TYR A 95 1.56 16.25 10.00
CA TYR A 95 2.22 17.54 10.26
C TYR A 95 3.31 17.37 11.32
N HIS A 96 4.24 18.32 11.38
CA HIS A 96 5.16 18.39 12.53
C HIS A 96 4.42 18.80 13.80
N GLY A 97 4.89 18.32 14.94
CA GLY A 97 4.52 18.87 16.25
C GLY A 97 5.20 20.21 16.52
N GLU A 98 4.85 20.82 17.66
CA GLU A 98 5.34 22.14 18.08
C GLU A 98 6.89 22.23 18.14
N ASN A 99 7.56 21.13 18.47
CA ASN A 99 9.02 21.04 18.52
C ASN A 99 9.67 20.67 17.18
N GLY A 100 8.91 20.68 16.08
CA GLY A 100 9.38 20.26 14.75
C GLY A 100 9.53 18.74 14.57
N SER A 101 9.18 17.92 15.57
CA SER A 101 9.25 16.46 15.44
C SER A 101 8.08 15.91 14.63
N LEU A 102 8.36 14.91 13.78
CA LEU A 102 7.33 14.11 13.11
C LEU A 102 6.96 12.92 14.00
N ARG A 103 5.68 12.79 14.37
CA ARG A 103 5.16 11.63 15.10
C ARG A 103 3.89 11.12 14.42
N ALA A 104 3.76 9.80 14.34
CA ALA A 104 2.53 9.16 13.85
C ALA A 104 1.46 9.15 14.96
N LEU A 105 0.90 10.32 15.27
CA LEU A 105 -0.11 10.54 16.30
C LEU A 105 -1.39 11.11 15.68
N LYS A 106 -2.55 10.78 16.24
CA LYS A 106 -3.84 11.33 15.79
C LYS A 106 -3.86 12.87 15.79
N GLY A 107 -3.26 13.52 16.78
CA GLY A 107 -3.19 14.98 16.85
C GLY A 107 -2.28 15.63 15.80
N GLN A 108 -1.45 14.86 15.10
CA GLN A 108 -0.60 15.33 14.00
C GLN A 108 -1.09 14.80 12.63
N PHE A 109 -2.20 14.06 12.60
CA PHE A 109 -2.76 13.50 11.38
C PHE A 109 -3.07 14.60 10.37
N ALA A 110 -2.61 14.41 9.13
CA ALA A 110 -2.90 15.32 8.03
C ALA A 110 -3.89 14.71 7.02
N ALA A 111 -3.63 13.47 6.58
CA ALA A 111 -4.49 12.75 5.66
C ALA A 111 -4.18 11.25 5.66
N CYS A 112 -5.19 10.41 5.40
CA CYS A 112 -5.06 8.98 5.13
C CYS A 112 -4.99 8.78 3.61
N HIS A 113 -3.97 8.08 3.12
CA HIS A 113 -3.66 7.94 1.68
C HIS A 113 -4.04 6.59 1.11
N PHE A 114 -3.97 5.56 1.95
CA PHE A 114 -4.39 4.22 1.59
C PHE A 114 -4.96 3.51 2.80
N LEU A 115 -5.85 2.55 2.55
CA LEU A 115 -6.29 1.61 3.58
C LEU A 115 -5.43 0.36 3.51
N MET A 116 -4.90 -0.09 4.64
CA MET A 116 -4.20 -1.36 4.75
C MET A 116 -5.16 -2.45 5.25
N LEU A 117 -5.26 -3.54 4.49
CA LEU A 117 -6.01 -4.74 4.85
C LEU A 117 -5.03 -5.78 5.39
N ASP A 118 -5.21 -6.19 6.65
CA ASP A 118 -4.30 -7.09 7.36
C ASP A 118 -4.78 -8.54 7.35
N ASP A 119 -3.83 -9.47 7.54
CA ASP A 119 -4.05 -10.92 7.68
C ASP A 119 -4.87 -11.59 6.56
N LEU A 120 -4.65 -11.16 5.32
CA LEU A 120 -5.18 -11.85 4.14
C LEU A 120 -4.42 -13.17 3.90
N GLY A 121 -5.11 -14.21 3.46
CA GLY A 121 -4.58 -15.56 3.23
C GLY A 121 -4.61 -16.47 4.47
N THR A 122 -4.65 -15.91 5.68
CA THR A 122 -4.72 -16.70 6.93
C THR A 122 -6.05 -16.51 7.67
N LYS A 123 -6.38 -15.28 8.07
CA LYS A 123 -7.65 -14.97 8.76
C LYS A 123 -8.75 -14.63 7.78
N ILE A 124 -8.38 -14.03 6.65
CA ILE A 124 -9.32 -13.58 5.62
C ILE A 124 -8.95 -14.26 4.32
N ASP A 125 -9.93 -14.92 3.73
CA ASP A 125 -9.76 -15.57 2.43
C ASP A 125 -9.51 -14.53 1.33
N LEU A 126 -8.47 -14.75 0.52
CA LEU A 126 -8.10 -13.87 -0.60
C LEU A 126 -9.19 -13.87 -1.68
N ASP A 127 -9.95 -14.96 -1.84
CA ASP A 127 -11.02 -15.05 -2.84
C ASP A 127 -12.16 -14.04 -2.61
N ARG A 128 -12.21 -13.42 -1.43
CA ARG A 128 -13.11 -12.30 -1.11
C ARG A 128 -12.84 -11.06 -1.97
N PHE A 129 -11.64 -10.96 -2.55
CA PHE A 129 -11.18 -9.85 -3.39
C PHE A 129 -11.04 -10.25 -4.86
N LYS A 130 -11.50 -11.43 -5.28
CA LYS A 130 -11.36 -11.91 -6.67
C LYS A 130 -11.97 -10.98 -7.72
N ASP A 131 -12.99 -10.20 -7.32
CA ASP A 131 -13.71 -9.24 -8.16
C ASP A 131 -13.31 -7.78 -7.84
N PHE A 132 -12.22 -7.58 -7.09
CA PHE A 132 -11.74 -6.26 -6.68
C PHE A 132 -10.21 -6.18 -6.78
N ASP A 133 -9.72 -5.29 -7.65
CA ASP A 133 -8.29 -5.08 -7.82
C ASP A 133 -7.69 -4.30 -6.64
N LEU A 134 -6.96 -5.02 -5.79
CA LEU A 134 -6.15 -4.42 -4.74
C LEU A 134 -4.98 -3.64 -5.39
N SER A 135 -4.67 -2.46 -4.84
CA SER A 135 -3.60 -1.61 -5.39
C SER A 135 -2.21 -2.20 -5.20
N TRP A 136 -2.04 -3.03 -4.17
CA TRP A 136 -0.81 -3.78 -3.91
C TRP A 136 -1.10 -4.95 -2.98
N LEU A 137 -0.25 -5.98 -3.05
CA LEU A 137 -0.26 -7.13 -2.16
C LEU A 137 1.18 -7.45 -1.74
N ILE A 138 1.45 -7.43 -0.43
CA ILE A 138 2.76 -7.74 0.15
C ILE A 138 2.62 -8.99 0.99
N GLU A 139 3.38 -10.03 0.65
CA GLU A 139 3.51 -11.20 1.51
C GLU A 139 4.42 -10.87 2.68
N THR A 140 3.92 -11.03 3.90
CA THR A 140 4.60 -10.64 5.14
C THR A 140 5.10 -11.83 5.96
N SER A 141 4.54 -13.01 5.72
CA SER A 141 5.00 -14.33 6.15
C SER A 141 4.42 -15.38 5.19
N PRO A 142 4.85 -16.65 5.21
CA PRO A 142 4.35 -17.65 4.27
C PRO A 142 2.81 -17.68 4.22
N SER A 143 2.25 -17.40 3.03
CA SER A 143 0.80 -17.35 2.78
C SER A 143 0.01 -16.35 3.62
N ASN A 144 0.65 -15.33 4.21
CA ASN A 144 -0.01 -14.24 4.90
C ASN A 144 0.36 -12.89 4.29
N TYR A 145 -0.64 -12.09 3.98
CA TYR A 145 -0.48 -10.90 3.16
C TYR A 145 -1.08 -9.67 3.83
N GLN A 146 -0.45 -8.53 3.55
CA GLN A 146 -1.05 -7.22 3.68
C GLN A 146 -1.40 -6.73 2.28
N ALA A 147 -2.59 -6.17 2.12
CA ALA A 147 -2.96 -5.49 0.88
C ALA A 147 -3.29 -4.03 1.14
N GLY A 148 -3.33 -3.23 0.08
CA GLY A 148 -3.82 -1.88 0.20
C GLY A 148 -4.71 -1.41 -0.92
N ILE A 149 -5.51 -0.41 -0.58
CA ILE A 149 -6.37 0.34 -1.47
C ILE A 149 -5.86 1.78 -1.44
N ILE A 150 -5.18 2.21 -2.49
CA ILE A 150 -4.71 3.60 -2.63
C ILE A 150 -5.92 4.46 -2.96
N LEU A 151 -6.13 5.52 -2.16
CA LEU A 151 -7.23 6.45 -2.35
C LEU A 151 -6.85 7.45 -3.44
N SER A 152 -7.76 7.68 -4.39
CA SER A 152 -7.55 8.70 -5.42
C SER A 152 -7.34 10.07 -4.79
N GLU A 153 -8.18 10.43 -3.81
CA GLU A 153 -8.02 11.62 -2.96
C GLU A 153 -7.76 11.21 -1.51
N PRO A 154 -6.69 11.70 -0.86
CA PRO A 154 -6.44 11.42 0.55
C PRO A 154 -7.58 11.94 1.45
N ILE A 155 -8.01 11.12 2.40
CA ILE A 155 -9.07 11.51 3.35
C ILE A 155 -8.44 12.36 4.47
N THR A 156 -8.82 13.63 4.55
CA THR A 156 -8.36 14.56 5.58
C THR A 156 -9.22 14.58 6.85
N ASP A 157 -10.44 14.04 6.78
CA ASP A 157 -11.33 13.87 7.94
C ASP A 157 -11.05 12.51 8.60
N GLY A 158 -10.36 12.55 9.74
CA GLY A 158 -9.98 11.34 10.51
C GLY A 158 -11.17 10.41 10.80
N PRO A 159 -12.26 10.90 11.41
CA PRO A 159 -13.49 10.12 11.59
C PRO A 159 -14.04 9.46 10.32
N VAL A 160 -13.95 10.12 9.15
CA VAL A 160 -14.35 9.49 7.87
C VAL A 160 -13.45 8.30 7.55
N ALA A 161 -12.13 8.43 7.69
CA ALA A 161 -11.19 7.34 7.45
C ALA A 161 -11.43 6.15 8.41
N GLU A 162 -11.70 6.42 9.69
CA GLU A 162 -12.04 5.38 10.68
C GLU A 162 -13.33 4.64 10.30
N ARG A 163 -14.39 5.36 9.95
CA ARG A 163 -15.66 4.73 9.53
C ARG A 163 -15.49 3.87 8.29
N LEU A 164 -14.69 4.32 7.32
CA LEU A 164 -14.44 3.55 6.10
C LEU A 164 -13.72 2.23 6.41
N LEU A 165 -12.64 2.25 7.21
CA LEU A 165 -11.94 1.02 7.58
C LEU A 165 -12.84 0.09 8.42
N ASN A 166 -13.59 0.65 9.37
CA ASN A 166 -14.51 -0.15 10.18
C ASN A 166 -15.59 -0.83 9.33
N GLY A 167 -16.10 -0.17 8.28
CA GLY A 167 -17.00 -0.81 7.31
C GLY A 167 -16.38 -2.02 6.61
N LEU A 168 -15.09 -1.98 6.26
CA LEU A 168 -14.37 -3.13 5.69
C LEU A 168 -14.17 -4.24 6.72
N ILE A 169 -13.87 -3.89 7.98
CA ILE A 169 -13.74 -4.85 9.08
C ILE A 169 -15.09 -5.54 9.36
N ASP A 170 -16.19 -4.79 9.43
CA ASP A 170 -17.54 -5.32 9.65
C ASP A 170 -17.99 -6.23 8.50
N ALA A 171 -17.56 -5.92 7.27
CA ALA A 171 -17.73 -6.78 6.10
C ALA A 171 -16.79 -8.00 6.09
N LYS A 172 -15.94 -8.18 7.13
CA LYS A 172 -14.94 -9.26 7.24
C LYS A 172 -13.95 -9.27 6.08
N LEU A 173 -13.48 -8.08 5.70
CA LEU A 173 -12.47 -7.86 4.65
C LEU A 173 -11.12 -7.39 5.23
N CYS A 174 -11.04 -7.11 6.54
CA CYS A 174 -9.80 -6.77 7.24
C CYS A 174 -9.85 -7.31 8.68
N ASP A 175 -8.69 -7.65 9.26
CA ASP A 175 -8.62 -8.10 10.65
C ASP A 175 -9.25 -7.07 11.61
N ALA A 176 -9.96 -7.53 12.63
CA ALA A 176 -10.65 -6.64 13.57
C ALA A 176 -9.68 -5.80 14.43
N GLY A 177 -8.45 -6.28 14.64
CA GLY A 177 -7.35 -5.50 15.22
C GLY A 177 -6.81 -4.41 14.29
N ALA A 178 -7.25 -4.41 13.02
CA ALA A 178 -7.10 -3.46 11.92
C ALA A 178 -7.49 -2.00 12.19
N ASN A 179 -8.34 -1.74 13.19
CA ASN A 179 -9.23 -0.57 13.32
C ASN A 179 -8.64 0.84 13.57
N GLN A 180 -7.39 1.14 13.23
CA GLN A 180 -6.74 2.45 13.50
C GLN A 180 -6.04 3.01 12.24
N PRO A 181 -6.77 3.41 11.18
CA PRO A 181 -6.16 3.79 9.90
C PRO A 181 -5.24 5.03 9.99
N LEU A 182 -5.53 5.95 10.91
CA LEU A 182 -4.82 7.24 11.04
C LEU A 182 -3.34 7.09 11.42
N THR A 183 -2.97 5.99 12.07
CA THR A 183 -1.61 5.77 12.58
C THR A 183 -1.09 4.37 12.29
N ARG A 184 -1.81 3.60 11.45
CA ARG A 184 -1.45 2.21 11.10
C ARG A 184 -0.15 2.16 10.29
N TRP A 185 0.71 1.22 10.66
CA TRP A 185 1.95 0.91 9.96
C TRP A 185 1.75 -0.32 9.07
N ALA A 186 1.99 -0.16 7.76
CA ALA A 186 2.05 -1.23 6.79
C ALA A 186 3.51 -1.66 6.57
N ARG A 187 3.74 -2.95 6.30
CA ARG A 187 5.06 -3.46 5.90
C ARG A 187 5.45 -2.89 4.54
N LEU A 188 6.74 -2.62 4.37
CA LEU A 188 7.31 -2.27 3.08
C LEU A 188 7.75 -3.53 2.29
N PRO A 189 7.76 -3.47 0.95
CA PRO A 189 7.99 -4.65 0.10
C PRO A 189 9.45 -5.16 0.13
N VAL A 190 10.41 -4.31 0.48
CA VAL A 190 11.82 -4.67 0.67
C VAL A 190 12.13 -4.55 2.17
N ALA A 191 11.78 -5.59 2.91
CA ALA A 191 11.90 -5.66 4.36
C ALA A 191 11.96 -7.12 4.84
N ILE A 192 12.38 -7.32 6.08
CA ILE A 192 12.21 -8.61 6.77
C ILE A 192 10.98 -8.61 7.68
N ASN A 193 10.45 -9.79 7.96
CA ASN A 193 9.64 -10.06 9.14
C ASN A 193 10.52 -10.76 10.20
N GLY A 194 11.04 -9.96 11.14
CA GLY A 194 11.95 -10.43 12.19
C GLY A 194 11.27 -11.07 13.41
N LYS A 195 9.97 -11.38 13.36
CA LYS A 195 9.30 -12.13 14.43
C LYS A 195 9.90 -13.54 14.51
N PRO A 196 10.29 -14.04 15.71
CA PRO A 196 10.87 -15.39 15.85
C PRO A 196 10.01 -16.51 15.24
N ALA A 197 8.69 -16.40 15.35
CA ALA A 197 7.74 -17.38 14.81
C ALA A 197 7.72 -17.50 13.28
N HIS A 198 8.36 -16.58 12.56
CA HIS A 198 8.43 -16.60 11.09
C HIS A 198 9.87 -16.73 10.58
N GLN A 199 10.80 -17.16 11.42
CA GLN A 199 12.13 -17.52 10.97
C GLN A 199 12.05 -18.74 10.05
N THR A 200 12.90 -18.74 9.03
CA THR A 200 13.16 -19.90 8.18
C THR A 200 13.83 -21.03 8.97
N GLU A 201 13.91 -22.22 8.39
CA GLU A 201 14.61 -23.37 8.99
C GLU A 201 16.07 -23.05 9.37
N ASN A 202 16.71 -22.13 8.63
CA ASN A 202 18.08 -21.68 8.89
C ASN A 202 18.16 -20.52 9.91
N GLY A 203 17.06 -20.17 10.58
CA GLY A 203 16.98 -19.08 11.54
C GLY A 203 16.96 -17.66 10.94
N ALA A 204 17.07 -17.54 9.61
CA ALA A 204 16.98 -16.26 8.92
C ALA A 204 15.53 -15.73 8.96
N PRO A 205 15.31 -14.42 9.09
CA PRO A 205 13.96 -13.85 9.08
C PRO A 205 13.32 -13.96 7.69
N PHE A 206 11.99 -14.06 7.65
CA PHE A 206 11.25 -14.09 6.38
C PHE A 206 11.44 -12.78 5.61
N GLN A 207 11.64 -12.86 4.29
CA GLN A 207 11.73 -11.69 3.42
C GLN A 207 10.36 -11.31 2.89
N CYS A 208 9.87 -10.13 3.26
CA CYS A 208 8.69 -9.56 2.66
C CYS A 208 8.91 -9.35 1.16
N ARG A 209 7.83 -9.42 0.38
CA ARG A 209 7.87 -9.17 -1.06
C ARG A 209 6.54 -8.65 -1.57
N LEU A 210 6.61 -7.71 -2.50
CA LEU A 210 5.46 -7.36 -3.35
C LEU A 210 5.19 -8.55 -4.31
N ILE A 211 3.92 -8.88 -4.51
CA ILE A 211 3.44 -9.95 -5.40
C ILE A 211 2.85 -9.33 -6.67
#